data_AF-A0A9W6Y9J7-F1
#
_entry.id   AF-A0A9W6Y9J7-F1
#
_cell.length_a   1.000
_cell.length_b   1.000
_cell.length_c   1.000
_cell.angle_alpha   90.00
_cell.angle_beta   90.00
_cell.angle_gamma   90.00
#
_symmetry.space_group_name_H-M   'P 1'
#
loop_
_entity.id
_entity.type
_entity.pdbx_description
1 polymer ?
#
loop_
_entity_poly.entity_id
_entity_poly.type
_entity_poly.pdbx_seq_one_letter_code
_entity_poly.pdbx_strand_id
1 'polypeptide(L)'
;MCAKLYSKPYVNGTVDFIFDLKAKAWFESCDIKSIGAGSITTNGNRNSSSLSEYVINNARWNKDNNTANVYFMEFNNRGPGSASDQRVSFSSQLTAAVPITDILGANYKSEWFVDSKFV
;
A
#
# COMPACT_ATOMS: atom_id res chain seq x y z
N MET A 1 13.59 6.89 10.00
CA MET A 1 12.83 5.68 9.63
C MET A 1 13.47 5.11 8.39
N CYS A 2 13.62 3.78 8.29
CA CYS A 2 14.10 3.15 7.06
C CYS A 2 12.92 3.03 6.09
N ALA A 3 13.08 3.52 4.86
CA ALA A 3 12.09 3.38 3.81
C ALA A 3 12.33 2.04 3.07
N LYS A 4 11.26 1.36 2.68
CA LYS A 4 11.32 0.06 2.00
C LYS A 4 10.70 0.19 0.61
N LEU A 5 11.38 -0.31 -0.43
CA LEU A 5 10.85 -0.42 -1.79
C LEU A 5 10.65 -1.90 -2.12
N TYR A 6 9.45 -2.25 -2.58
CA TYR A 6 9.11 -3.56 -3.11
C TYR A 6 8.60 -3.38 -4.54
N SER A 7 9.35 -3.81 -5.55
CA SER A 7 8.94 -3.67 -6.96
C SER A 7 8.67 -5.01 -7.63
N LYS A 8 7.48 -5.13 -8.21
CA LYS A 8 6.93 -6.33 -8.85
C LYS A 8 6.95 -7.61 -7.98
N PRO A 9 6.78 -7.57 -6.64
CA PRO A 9 6.59 -8.78 -5.87
C PRO A 9 5.24 -9.43 -6.15
N TYR A 10 5.20 -10.74 -5.95
CA TYR A 10 3.96 -11.47 -5.68
C TYR A 10 3.82 -11.64 -4.17
N VAL A 11 2.75 -11.11 -3.60
CA VAL A 11 2.47 -11.11 -2.16
C VAL A 11 1.14 -11.80 -1.91
N ASN A 12 1.13 -12.86 -1.10
CA ASN A 12 -0.11 -13.56 -0.74
C ASN A 12 -0.20 -13.90 0.75
N GLY A 13 -1.43 -14.03 1.24
CA GLY A 13 -1.69 -14.37 2.63
C GLY A 13 -3.18 -14.33 2.96
N THR A 14 -3.47 -14.53 4.24
CA THR A 14 -4.85 -14.51 4.78
C THR A 14 -5.05 -13.30 5.68
N VAL A 15 -4.29 -13.21 6.78
CA VAL A 15 -4.43 -12.18 7.80
C VAL A 15 -3.11 -11.40 7.92
N ASP A 16 -3.20 -10.08 7.81
CA ASP A 16 -2.17 -9.09 8.14
C ASP A 16 -0.82 -9.36 7.48
N PHE A 17 -0.82 -9.83 6.23
CA PHE A 17 0.38 -10.28 5.55
C PHE A 17 1.26 -9.15 4.98
N ILE A 18 0.79 -7.89 5.06
CA ILE A 18 1.62 -6.67 4.98
C ILE A 18 1.48 -5.93 6.31
N PHE A 19 2.45 -6.09 7.20
CA PHE A 19 2.39 -5.50 8.53
C PHE A 19 3.74 -4.93 8.98
N ASP A 20 3.66 -3.91 9.83
CA ASP A 20 4.77 -3.35 10.60
C ASP A 20 4.18 -2.37 11.62
N LEU A 21 4.89 -2.15 12.72
CA LEU A 21 4.52 -1.13 13.71
C LEU A 21 4.97 0.27 13.25
N LYS A 22 6.09 0.36 12.53
CA LYS A 22 6.73 1.61 12.13
C LYS A 22 7.49 1.46 10.82
N ALA A 23 6.81 1.62 9.68
CA ALA A 23 7.46 1.58 8.37
C ALA A 23 6.85 2.56 7.37
N LYS A 24 7.72 3.11 6.50
CA LYS A 24 7.32 3.73 5.24
C LYS A 24 7.69 2.75 4.13
N ALA A 25 6.70 2.24 3.40
CA ALA A 25 6.94 1.27 2.33
C ALA A 25 6.20 1.64 1.05
N TRP A 26 6.92 1.52 -0.07
CA TRP A 26 6.38 1.65 -1.43
C TRP A 26 6.33 0.28 -2.08
N PHE A 27 5.14 -0.11 -2.53
CA PHE A 27 4.87 -1.33 -3.29
C PHE A 27 4.56 -0.92 -4.73
N GLU A 28 5.49 -1.17 -5.66
CA GLU A 28 5.38 -0.80 -7.06
C GLU A 28 4.96 -2.00 -7.91
N SER A 29 3.89 -1.86 -8.69
CA SER A 29 3.51 -2.84 -9.72
C SER A 29 3.40 -4.29 -9.22
N CYS A 30 2.86 -4.46 -8.02
CA CYS A 30 2.79 -5.75 -7.31
C CYS A 30 1.57 -6.59 -7.70
N ASP A 31 1.65 -7.90 -7.48
CA ASP A 31 0.49 -8.79 -7.45
C ASP A 31 0.13 -9.13 -6.00
N ILE A 32 -1.02 -8.65 -5.53
CA ILE A 32 -1.48 -8.88 -4.16
C ILE A 32 -2.69 -9.82 -4.17
N LYS A 33 -2.51 -10.98 -3.52
CA LYS A 33 -3.47 -12.07 -3.53
C LYS A 33 -3.87 -12.50 -2.12
N SER A 34 -5.08 -12.12 -1.71
CA SER A 34 -5.73 -12.78 -0.58
C SER A 34 -6.06 -14.24 -0.94
N ILE A 35 -5.72 -15.17 -0.06
CA ILE A 35 -5.98 -16.63 -0.24
C ILE A 35 -6.97 -17.18 0.78
N GLY A 36 -7.59 -16.33 1.59
CA GLY A 36 -8.58 -16.71 2.59
C GLY A 36 -9.12 -15.50 3.33
N ALA A 37 -10.07 -15.71 4.24
CA ALA A 37 -10.65 -14.62 5.02
C ALA A 37 -9.59 -13.94 5.92
N GLY A 38 -9.50 -12.63 5.84
CA GLY A 38 -8.59 -11.81 6.65
C GLY A 38 -8.14 -10.55 5.92
N SER A 39 -7.41 -9.68 6.60
CA SER A 39 -7.00 -8.37 6.09
C SER A 39 -5.64 -8.41 5.40
N ILE A 40 -5.40 -7.46 4.49
CA ILE A 40 -4.13 -7.38 3.74
C ILE A 40 -3.08 -6.62 4.53
N THR A 41 -3.42 -5.41 4.96
CA THR A 41 -2.49 -4.49 5.61
C THR A 41 -2.88 -4.23 7.05
N THR A 42 -1.91 -4.28 7.97
CA THR A 42 -2.05 -3.74 9.32
C THR A 42 -0.91 -2.76 9.59
N ASN A 43 -1.26 -1.49 9.64
CA ASN A 43 -0.31 -0.40 9.86
C ASN A 43 -0.40 0.08 11.31
N GLY A 44 0.69 -0.04 12.07
CA GLY A 44 0.76 0.38 13.47
C GLY A 44 0.84 1.89 13.72
N ASN A 45 0.32 2.73 12.80
CA ASN A 45 0.34 4.18 12.95
C ASN A 45 -0.57 4.63 14.12
N ARG A 46 0.05 4.86 15.29
CA ARG A 46 -0.65 5.18 16.54
C ARG A 46 -0.79 6.67 16.83
N ASN A 47 -0.06 7.54 16.11
CA ASN A 47 -0.12 8.99 16.30
C ASN A 47 0.51 9.74 15.10
N SER A 48 0.11 10.99 14.92
CA SER A 48 0.56 11.86 13.82
C SER A 48 2.06 12.17 13.83
N SER A 49 2.76 11.93 14.96
CA SER A 49 4.19 12.24 15.12
C SER A 49 5.12 11.12 14.62
N SER A 50 4.63 9.89 14.43
CA SER A 50 5.41 8.74 13.91
C SER A 50 4.74 8.17 12.68
N LEU A 51 4.89 8.85 11.54
CA LEU A 51 4.25 8.50 10.28
C LEU A 51 4.69 7.11 9.79
N SER A 52 3.80 6.13 9.90
CA SER A 52 3.91 4.81 9.28
C SER A 52 2.90 4.73 8.15
N GLU A 53 3.33 4.33 6.96
CA GLU A 53 2.59 4.50 5.71
C GLU A 53 2.98 3.45 4.69
N TYR A 54 1.97 2.82 4.08
CA TYR A 54 2.14 1.92 2.95
C TYR A 54 1.47 2.53 1.73
N VAL A 55 2.23 2.72 0.67
CA VAL A 55 1.69 3.10 -0.63
C VAL A 55 1.77 1.90 -1.55
N ILE A 56 0.62 1.46 -2.03
CA ILE A 56 0.50 0.34 -2.96
C ILE A 56 0.13 0.91 -4.32
N ASN A 57 1.13 1.10 -5.16
CA ASN A 57 1.03 1.76 -6.45
C ASN A 57 0.97 0.74 -7.59
N ASN A 58 0.06 0.96 -8.54
CA ASN A 58 -0.09 0.16 -9.75
C ASN A 58 -0.23 -1.36 -9.52
N ALA A 59 -0.81 -1.78 -8.38
CA ALA A 59 -0.94 -3.19 -8.04
C ALA A 59 -2.15 -3.87 -8.70
N ARG A 60 -2.03 -5.17 -8.96
CA ARG A 60 -3.16 -6.03 -9.34
C ARG A 60 -3.71 -6.73 -8.10
N TRP A 61 -5.03 -6.67 -7.97
CA TRP A 61 -5.78 -7.20 -6.83
C TRP A 61 -6.74 -8.30 -7.29
N ASN A 62 -6.76 -9.44 -6.59
CA ASN A 62 -7.80 -10.47 -6.81
C ASN A 62 -9.08 -10.17 -5.99
N LYS A 63 -10.20 -10.78 -6.37
CA LYS A 63 -11.56 -10.43 -5.91
C LYS A 63 -11.88 -10.83 -4.45
N ASP A 64 -10.93 -11.40 -3.72
CA ASP A 64 -11.13 -12.02 -2.39
C ASP A 64 -10.49 -11.22 -1.23
N ASN A 65 -10.19 -9.95 -1.49
CA ASN A 65 -9.51 -9.06 -0.58
C ASN A 65 -10.47 -8.45 0.45
N ASN A 66 -10.28 -8.73 1.75
CA ASN A 66 -11.04 -8.06 2.81
C ASN A 66 -10.44 -6.67 3.09
N THR A 67 -11.27 -5.64 2.98
CA THR A 67 -10.89 -4.24 3.19
C THR A 67 -11.37 -3.69 4.54
N ALA A 68 -11.94 -4.52 5.41
CA ALA A 68 -12.38 -4.10 6.73
C ALA A 68 -11.18 -3.62 7.59
N ASN A 69 -11.32 -2.42 8.15
CA ASN A 69 -10.39 -1.76 9.09
C ASN A 69 -9.04 -1.26 8.53
N VAL A 70 -8.99 -0.92 7.25
CA VAL A 70 -7.82 -0.22 6.66
C VAL A 70 -8.13 1.27 6.50
N TYR A 71 -7.22 2.15 6.93
CA TYR A 71 -7.30 3.57 6.57
C TYR A 71 -6.98 3.71 5.07
N PHE A 72 -8.00 3.52 4.23
CA PHE A 72 -7.89 3.49 2.79
C PHE A 72 -8.08 4.89 2.22
N MET A 73 -7.03 5.36 1.55
CA MET A 73 -7.09 6.50 0.66
C MET A 73 -6.81 5.99 -0.74
N GLU A 74 -7.78 6.13 -1.66
CA GLU A 74 -7.65 5.61 -3.02
C GLU A 74 -7.61 6.73 -4.04
N PHE A 75 -6.80 6.56 -5.07
CA PHE A 75 -6.69 7.48 -6.19
C PHE A 75 -6.73 6.69 -7.50
N ASN A 76 -7.70 6.99 -8.37
CA ASN A 76 -7.75 6.49 -9.75
C ASN A 76 -7.66 4.95 -9.90
N ASN A 77 -8.21 4.19 -8.94
CA ASN A 77 -8.34 2.73 -9.02
C ASN A 77 -9.34 2.32 -10.11
N ARG A 78 -9.10 1.18 -10.76
CA ARG A 78 -9.95 0.64 -11.84
C ARG A 78 -10.31 -0.83 -11.61
N GLY A 79 -11.40 -1.28 -12.20
CA GLY A 79 -11.87 -2.67 -12.20
C GLY A 79 -13.08 -2.90 -11.28
N PRO A 80 -13.65 -4.12 -11.26
CA PRO A 80 -14.90 -4.38 -10.54
C PRO A 80 -14.85 -4.10 -9.04
N GLY A 81 -13.66 -4.17 -8.43
CA GLY A 81 -13.44 -3.89 -7.01
C GLY A 81 -13.17 -2.42 -6.66
N SER A 82 -13.16 -1.51 -7.64
CA SER A 82 -12.87 -0.09 -7.39
C SER A 82 -14.10 0.79 -7.13
N ALA A 83 -15.30 0.19 -7.14
CA ALA A 83 -16.56 0.90 -6.90
C ALA A 83 -16.54 1.60 -5.53
N SER A 84 -16.93 2.87 -5.50
CA SER A 84 -16.81 3.72 -4.30
C SER A 84 -18.08 3.79 -3.45
N ASP A 85 -19.21 3.34 -3.98
CA ASP A 85 -20.53 3.35 -3.35
C ASP A 85 -20.70 2.30 -2.24
N GLN A 86 -19.83 1.30 -2.18
CA GLN A 86 -19.82 0.26 -1.15
C GLN A 86 -18.73 0.46 -0.09
N ARG A 87 -18.10 1.63 -0.06
CA ARG A 87 -16.98 1.88 0.85
C ARG A 87 -17.44 2.14 2.28
N VAL A 88 -16.62 1.69 3.21
CA VAL A 88 -16.72 2.02 4.63
C VAL A 88 -16.54 3.53 4.85
N SER A 89 -17.26 4.08 5.83
CA SER A 89 -17.34 5.52 6.08
C SER A 89 -16.03 6.19 6.52
N PHE A 90 -15.04 5.39 6.97
CA PHE A 90 -13.71 5.87 7.35
C PHE A 90 -12.70 5.89 6.18
N SER A 91 -13.11 5.46 4.98
CA SER A 91 -12.27 5.58 3.78
C SER A 91 -12.46 6.93 3.10
N SER A 92 -11.44 7.37 2.36
CA SER A 92 -11.46 8.62 1.61
C SER A 92 -10.92 8.40 0.19
N GLN A 93 -11.23 9.34 -0.71
CA GLN A 93 -10.55 9.43 -2.01
C GLN A 93 -9.54 10.57 -1.99
N LEU A 94 -8.36 10.32 -2.54
CA LEU A 94 -7.36 11.38 -2.75
C LEU A 94 -7.71 12.18 -4.00
N THR A 95 -7.26 13.42 -4.04
CA THR A 95 -7.32 14.28 -5.22
C THR A 95 -6.09 14.13 -6.13
N ALA A 96 -5.01 13.52 -5.62
CA ALA A 96 -3.77 13.22 -6.34
C ALA A 96 -3.12 11.94 -5.80
N ALA A 97 -2.28 11.28 -6.61
CA ALA A 97 -1.46 10.17 -6.15
C ALA A 97 -0.45 10.62 -5.09
N VAL A 98 -0.15 9.76 -4.11
CA VAL A 98 0.95 9.99 -3.17
C VAL A 98 2.28 9.92 -3.95
N PRO A 99 3.11 10.96 -3.92
CA PRO A 99 4.44 10.93 -4.54
C PRO A 99 5.34 9.88 -3.89
N ILE A 100 6.07 9.11 -4.69
CA ILE A 100 7.07 8.15 -4.18
C ILE A 100 8.15 8.81 -3.30
N THR A 101 8.41 10.10 -3.53
CA THR A 101 9.33 10.92 -2.73
C THR A 101 8.86 11.13 -1.29
N ASP A 102 7.56 11.05 -1.02
CA ASP A 102 7.00 11.21 0.34
C ASP A 102 7.23 9.94 1.19
N ILE A 103 7.54 8.83 0.53
CA ILE A 103 7.80 7.52 1.14
C ILE A 103 9.30 7.21 1.16
N LEU A 104 9.98 7.34 0.02
CA LEU A 104 11.38 6.93 -0.16
C LEU A 104 12.37 8.10 -0.05
N GLY A 105 11.90 9.34 0.03
CA GLY A 105 12.72 10.55 0.03
C GLY A 105 13.03 11.07 -1.38
N ALA A 106 13.38 12.36 -1.48
CA ALA A 106 13.62 13.04 -2.76
C ALA A 106 14.74 12.40 -3.61
N ASN A 107 15.72 11.77 -2.95
CA ASN A 107 16.90 11.19 -3.60
C ASN A 107 16.81 9.67 -3.81
N TYR A 108 15.62 9.06 -3.68
CA TYR A 108 15.47 7.60 -3.66
C TYR A 108 16.13 6.87 -4.84
N LYS A 109 16.19 7.50 -6.02
CA LYS A 109 16.81 6.91 -7.22
C LYS A 109 18.32 6.65 -7.08
N SER A 110 18.97 7.33 -6.14
CA SER A 110 20.40 7.19 -5.85
C SER A 110 20.67 6.30 -4.64
N GLU A 111 19.63 5.81 -3.97
CA GLU A 111 19.77 4.99 -2.78
C GLU A 111 20.23 3.57 -3.13
N TRP A 112 21.10 3.01 -2.31
CA TRP A 112 21.72 1.70 -2.56
C TRP A 112 20.73 0.53 -2.63
N PHE A 113 19.54 0.69 -2.04
CA PHE A 113 18.48 -0.32 -2.03
C PHE A 113 17.50 -0.20 -3.21
N VAL A 114 17.70 0.78 -4.10
CA VAL A 114 16.85 1.02 -5.27
C VAL A 114 17.54 0.54 -6.54
N ASP A 115 16.92 -0.44 -7.21
CA ASP A 115 17.29 -0.83 -8.56
C ASP A 115 16.45 -0.04 -9.56
N SER A 116 17.09 0.87 -10.31
CA SER A 116 16.45 1.76 -11.28
C SER A 116 15.79 1.04 -12.45
N LYS A 117 16.04 -0.27 -12.65
CA LYS A 117 15.33 -1.08 -13.65
C LYS A 117 13.89 -1.41 -13.23
N PHE A 118 13.57 -1.21 -11.96
CA PHE A 118 12.32 -1.64 -11.34
C PHE A 118 11.50 -0.47 -10.78
N VAL A 119 11.87 0.78 -11.07
CA VAL A 119 11.10 1.98 -10.69
C VAL A 119 10.90 2.90 -11.89
#